data_AF-A0A537HVA5-F1
#
_entry.id   AF-A0A537HVA5-F1
#
_cell.length_a   1.000
_cell.length_b   1.000
_cell.length_c   1.000
_cell.angle_alpha   90.00
_cell.angle_beta   90.00
_cell.angle_gamma   90.00
#
_symmetry.space_group_name_H-M   'P 1'
#
loop_
_entity.id
_entity.type
_entity.pdbx_description
1 polymer ?
#
loop_
_entity_poly.entity_id
_entity_poly.type
_entity_poly.pdbx_seq_one_letter_code
_entity_poly.pdbx_strand_id
1 'polypeptide(L)'
;MKQAWNKTKHLVTALIYIIGILVFVTLFDIVVAVLNGRFYSDAAFVALFGVSGVFAAFLGYGAGMDTAETKNKITRRSLGLLLAITGLLFIFFFSEIEGGEYRIPFKAYGITIVATSLFLLSGKFDDY
;
A
#
# COMPACT_ATOMS: atom_id res chain seq x y z
N MET A 1 7.76 -19.31 19.63
CA MET A 1 8.07 -18.67 18.32
C MET A 1 7.08 -19.04 17.21
N LYS A 2 6.86 -20.32 16.86
CA LYS A 2 5.88 -20.74 15.83
C LYS A 2 4.45 -20.21 16.04
N GLN A 3 3.97 -20.18 17.29
CA GLN A 3 2.63 -19.70 17.60
C GLN A 3 2.46 -18.18 17.43
N ALA A 4 3.50 -17.38 17.71
CA ALA A 4 3.48 -15.94 17.48
C ALA A 4 3.52 -15.62 15.97
N TRP A 5 4.34 -16.34 15.22
CA TRP A 5 4.42 -16.24 13.76
C TRP A 5 3.07 -16.51 13.08
N ASN A 6 2.38 -17.59 13.46
CA ASN A 6 1.06 -17.90 12.89
C ASN A 6 0.00 -16.83 13.16
N LYS A 7 0.13 -16.10 14.28
CA LYS A 7 -0.77 -15.00 14.62
C LYS A 7 -0.47 -13.73 13.85
N THR A 8 0.79 -13.42 13.53
CA THR A 8 1.16 -12.14 12.89
C THR A 8 1.46 -12.24 11.39
N LYS A 9 1.56 -13.46 10.83
CA LYS A 9 1.90 -13.68 9.41
C LYS A 9 1.06 -12.85 8.44
N HIS A 10 -0.24 -12.69 8.70
CA HIS A 10 -1.14 -11.94 7.84
C HIS A 10 -0.79 -10.45 7.75
N LEU A 11 -0.39 -9.84 8.87
CA LEU A 11 0.05 -8.45 8.92
C LEU A 11 1.39 -8.29 8.20
N VAL A 12 2.31 -9.24 8.41
CA VAL A 12 3.62 -9.24 7.73
C VAL A 12 3.45 -9.41 6.22
N THR A 13 2.57 -10.32 5.77
CA THR A 13 2.25 -10.49 4.36
C THR A 13 1.71 -9.20 3.76
N ALA A 14 0.77 -8.53 4.42
CA ALA A 14 0.26 -7.25 3.93
C ALA A 14 1.38 -6.20 3.77
N LEU A 15 2.29 -6.09 4.74
CA LEU A 15 3.45 -5.19 4.65
C LEU A 15 4.39 -5.54 3.49
N ILE A 16 4.64 -6.84 3.25
CA ILE A 16 5.47 -7.29 2.12
C ILE A 16 4.88 -6.82 0.80
N TYR A 17 3.55 -6.89 0.62
CA TYR A 17 2.91 -6.38 -0.60
C TYR A 17 3.03 -4.86 -0.72
N ILE A 18 2.83 -4.11 0.37
CA ILE A 18 2.99 -2.64 0.35
C ILE A 18 4.42 -2.24 -0.04
N ILE A 19 5.43 -2.89 0.54
CA ILE A 19 6.83 -2.55 0.24
C ILE A 19 7.22 -3.08 -1.15
N GLY A 20 6.80 -4.29 -1.51
CA GLY A 20 7.11 -4.91 -2.79
C GLY A 20 6.56 -4.12 -3.98
N ILE A 21 5.32 -3.62 -3.86
CA ILE A 21 4.70 -2.79 -4.90
C ILE A 21 5.35 -1.41 -4.96
N LEU A 22 5.75 -0.84 -3.82
CA LEU A 22 6.53 0.40 -3.79
C LEU A 22 7.87 0.22 -4.53
N VAL A 23 8.62 -0.84 -4.23
CA VAL A 23 9.90 -1.10 -4.91
C VAL A 23 9.67 -1.32 -6.40
N PHE A 24 8.67 -2.11 -6.77
CA PHE A 24 8.32 -2.35 -8.16
C PHE A 24 7.97 -1.06 -8.90
N VAL A 25 7.11 -0.21 -8.32
CA VAL A 25 6.69 1.04 -8.98
C VAL A 25 7.85 2.02 -9.12
N THR A 26 8.74 2.12 -8.13
CA THR A 26 9.93 2.99 -8.22
C THR A 26 10.88 2.51 -9.33
N LEU A 27 11.11 1.21 -9.45
CA LEU A 27 11.93 0.67 -10.54
C LEU A 27 11.27 0.83 -11.90
N PHE A 28 9.96 0.59 -11.98
CA PHE A 28 9.18 0.75 -13.19
C PHE A 28 9.17 2.21 -13.65
N ASP A 29 9.06 3.14 -12.71
CA ASP A 29 9.10 4.57 -12.98
C ASP A 29 10.40 5.01 -13.65
N ILE A 30 11.55 4.56 -13.13
CA ILE A 30 12.87 4.79 -13.75
C ILE A 30 12.89 4.30 -15.20
N VAL A 31 12.34 3.11 -15.46
CA VAL A 31 12.25 2.55 -16.81
C VAL A 31 11.37 3.42 -17.71
N VAL A 32 10.21 3.86 -17.22
CA VAL A 32 9.29 4.71 -17.97
C VAL A 32 9.92 6.07 -18.28
N ALA A 33 10.60 6.69 -17.32
CA ALA A 33 11.28 7.97 -17.49
C ALA A 33 12.38 7.88 -18.57
N VAL A 34 13.14 6.78 -18.59
CA VAL A 34 14.17 6.54 -19.62
C VAL A 34 13.56 6.29 -21.00
N LEU A 35 12.52 5.46 -21.09
CA LEU A 35 11.93 5.06 -22.39
C LEU A 35 11.02 6.13 -23.00
N ASN A 36 10.38 6.95 -22.16
CA ASN A 36 9.35 7.92 -22.59
C ASN A 36 9.64 9.34 -22.11
N GLY A 37 10.91 9.73 -22.00
CA GLY A 37 11.30 11.04 -21.44
C GLY A 37 10.60 12.26 -22.06
N ARG A 38 10.17 12.19 -23.34
CA ARG A 38 9.43 13.29 -24.00
C ARG A 38 8.00 13.48 -23.48
N PHE A 39 7.37 12.43 -22.94
CA PHE A 39 5.99 12.44 -22.45
C PHE A 39 5.89 12.27 -20.93
N TYR A 40 7.03 11.98 -20.29
CA TYR A 40 7.10 11.82 -18.85
C TYR A 40 6.94 13.19 -18.17
N SER A 41 6.02 13.25 -17.21
CA SER A 41 5.66 14.46 -16.50
C SER A 41 5.45 14.16 -15.03
N ASP A 42 5.61 15.17 -14.18
CA ASP A 42 5.37 15.06 -12.74
C ASP A 42 3.96 14.54 -12.43
N ALA A 43 2.97 14.89 -13.26
CA ALA A 43 1.61 14.37 -13.12
C ALA A 43 1.53 12.86 -13.38
N ALA A 44 2.24 12.35 -14.40
CA ALA A 44 2.29 10.92 -14.68
C ALA A 44 3.03 10.16 -13.56
N PHE A 45 4.11 10.73 -13.04
CA PHE A 45 4.86 10.19 -11.90
C PHE A 45 3.98 10.04 -10.65
N VAL A 46 3.28 11.11 -10.27
CA VAL A 46 2.36 11.11 -9.12
C VAL A 46 1.19 10.15 -9.33
N ALA A 47 0.62 10.10 -10.55
CA ALA A 47 -0.47 9.19 -10.88
C ALA A 47 -0.03 7.72 -10.78
N LEU A 48 1.17 7.39 -11.25
CA LEU A 48 1.73 6.05 -11.17
C LEU A 48 1.84 5.57 -9.71
N PHE A 49 2.33 6.43 -8.81
CA PHE A 49 2.38 6.14 -7.37
C PHE A 49 0.99 6.08 -6.73
N GLY A 50 0.06 6.94 -7.13
CA GLY A 50 -1.32 6.86 -6.63
C GLY A 50 -1.98 5.53 -7.00
N VAL A 51 -1.88 5.12 -8.26
CA VAL A 51 -2.46 3.85 -8.73
C VAL A 51 -1.80 2.65 -8.04
N SER A 52 -0.48 2.66 -7.88
CA SER A 52 0.22 1.57 -7.20
C SER A 52 -0.16 1.48 -5.72
N GLY A 53 -0.45 2.58 -5.04
CA GLY A 53 -0.95 2.59 -3.66
C GLY A 53 -2.32 1.90 -3.51
N VAL A 54 -3.21 2.06 -4.50
CA VAL A 54 -4.49 1.31 -4.56
C VAL A 54 -4.22 -0.19 -4.66
N PHE A 55 -3.38 -0.61 -5.61
CA PHE A 55 -3.04 -2.03 -5.78
C PHE A 55 -2.33 -2.61 -4.55
N ALA A 56 -1.45 -1.84 -3.92
CA ALA A 56 -0.77 -2.22 -2.69
C ALA A 56 -1.76 -2.53 -1.56
N ALA A 57 -2.75 -1.67 -1.38
CA ALA A 57 -3.78 -1.88 -0.36
C ALA A 57 -4.66 -3.10 -0.68
N PHE A 58 -5.15 -3.25 -1.91
CA PHE A 58 -6.01 -4.39 -2.27
C PHE A 58 -5.27 -5.73 -2.20
N LEU A 59 -4.09 -5.83 -2.81
CA LEU A 59 -3.30 -7.06 -2.83
C LEU A 59 -2.76 -7.40 -1.44
N GLY A 60 -2.30 -6.39 -0.68
CA GLY A 60 -1.86 -6.58 0.70
C GLY A 60 -3.00 -7.04 1.62
N TYR A 61 -4.19 -6.45 1.48
CA TYR A 61 -5.37 -6.90 2.22
C TYR A 61 -5.76 -8.33 1.85
N GLY A 62 -5.88 -8.63 0.55
CA GLY A 62 -6.27 -9.95 0.05
C GLY A 62 -5.30 -11.05 0.49
N ALA A 63 -4.00 -10.85 0.24
CA ALA A 63 -2.97 -11.81 0.65
C ALA A 63 -2.85 -11.93 2.18
N GLY A 64 -3.03 -10.83 2.91
CA GLY A 64 -3.14 -10.86 4.38
C GLY A 64 -4.30 -11.72 4.84
N MET A 65 -5.49 -11.52 4.26
CA MET A 65 -6.68 -12.31 4.59
C MET A 65 -6.53 -13.79 4.24
N ASP A 66 -5.87 -14.13 3.13
CA ASP A 66 -5.63 -15.52 2.73
C ASP A 66 -4.59 -16.24 3.60
N THR A 67 -3.66 -15.49 4.16
CA THR A 67 -2.67 -16.04 5.09
C THR A 67 -3.15 -16.05 6.53
N ALA A 68 -4.24 -15.38 6.88
CA ALA A 68 -4.78 -15.36 8.23
C ALA A 68 -5.35 -16.72 8.65
N GLU A 69 -5.09 -17.12 9.91
CA GLU A 69 -5.64 -18.36 10.49
C GLU A 69 -7.16 -18.29 10.68
N THR A 70 -7.70 -17.09 10.95
CA THR A 70 -9.14 -16.85 11.06
C THR A 70 -9.53 -15.61 10.25
N LYS A 71 -10.52 -15.76 9.36
CA LYS A 71 -11.03 -14.68 8.49
C LYS A 71 -12.19 -13.91 9.14
N ASN A 72 -12.05 -13.59 10.43
CA ASN A 72 -13.11 -12.92 11.20
C ASN A 72 -13.05 -11.38 11.07
N LYS A 73 -14.06 -10.70 11.63
CA LYS A 73 -14.16 -9.23 11.63
C LYS A 73 -12.96 -8.54 12.30
N ILE A 74 -12.33 -9.18 13.29
CA ILE A 74 -11.17 -8.62 13.98
C ILE A 74 -9.97 -8.60 13.01
N THR A 75 -9.68 -9.71 12.33
CA THR A 75 -8.60 -9.80 11.33
C THR A 75 -8.77 -8.79 10.20
N ARG A 76 -9.99 -8.66 9.67
CA ARG A 76 -10.31 -7.67 8.63
C ARG A 76 -10.02 -6.25 9.12
N ARG A 77 -10.47 -5.91 10.33
CA ARG A 77 -10.22 -4.61 10.94
C ARG A 77 -8.75 -4.36 11.22
N SER A 78 -8.01 -5.34 11.73
CA SER A 78 -6.57 -5.18 12.01
C SER A 78 -5.76 -4.98 10.73
N LEU A 79 -6.11 -5.66 9.64
CA LEU A 79 -5.48 -5.43 8.33
C LEU A 79 -5.82 -4.03 7.79
N GLY A 80 -7.09 -3.63 7.85
CA GLY A 80 -7.48 -2.28 7.44
C GLY A 80 -6.75 -1.20 8.27
N LEU A 81 -6.72 -1.34 9.60
CA LEU A 81 -5.99 -0.41 10.47
C LEU A 81 -4.49 -0.39 10.16
N LEU A 82 -3.86 -1.54 9.91
CA LEU A 82 -2.47 -1.62 9.50
C LEU A 82 -2.25 -0.82 8.21
N LEU A 83 -3.07 -1.05 7.18
CA LEU A 83 -3.00 -0.31 5.92
C LEU A 83 -3.15 1.19 6.14
N ALA A 84 -4.13 1.62 6.94
CA ALA A 84 -4.35 3.02 7.24
C ALA A 84 -3.14 3.65 7.95
N ILE A 85 -2.59 2.99 8.97
CA ILE A 85 -1.40 3.46 9.69
C ILE A 85 -0.20 3.52 8.76
N THR A 86 0.03 2.50 7.93
CA THR A 86 1.12 2.49 6.96
C THR A 86 0.96 3.62 5.94
N GLY A 87 -0.25 3.85 5.42
CA GLY A 87 -0.53 4.97 4.52
C GLY A 87 -0.25 6.32 5.18
N LEU A 88 -0.63 6.51 6.44
CA LEU A 88 -0.32 7.72 7.21
C LEU A 88 1.19 7.90 7.42
N LEU A 89 1.96 6.82 7.63
CA LEU A 89 3.42 6.88 7.69
C LEU A 89 4.02 7.37 6.36
N PHE A 90 3.48 6.95 5.22
CA PHE A 90 3.91 7.48 3.93
C PHE A 90 3.59 8.97 3.77
N ILE A 91 2.39 9.38 4.20
CA ILE A 91 1.94 10.78 4.09
C ILE A 91 2.81 11.70 4.95
N PHE A 92 3.03 11.38 6.23
CA PHE A 92 3.61 12.31 7.19
C PHE A 92 5.09 12.09 7.47
N PHE A 93 5.61 10.88 7.29
CA PHE A 93 6.98 10.54 7.69
C PHE A 93 7.87 10.29 6.46
N PHE A 94 7.54 9.29 5.64
CA PHE A 94 8.42 8.92 4.52
C PHE A 94 8.48 10.00 3.43
N SER A 95 7.38 10.72 3.18
CA SER A 95 7.40 11.84 2.23
C SER A 95 8.30 12.99 2.67
N GLU A 96 8.39 13.26 3.98
CA GLU A 96 9.21 14.35 4.53
C GLU A 96 10.69 13.93 4.66
N ILE A 97 10.96 12.64 4.91
CA ILE A 97 12.34 12.12 4.92
C ILE A 97 12.97 12.17 3.54
N GLU A 98 12.21 11.87 2.49
CA GLU A 98 12.75 11.95 1.13
C GLU A 98 12.95 13.41 0.71
N GLY A 99 11.98 14.29 0.99
CA GLY A 99 12.13 15.75 0.89
C GLY A 99 12.40 16.32 -0.51
N GLY A 100 12.44 15.49 -1.54
CA GLY A 100 12.84 15.80 -2.91
C GLY A 100 11.73 15.53 -3.92
N GLU A 101 12.09 14.90 -5.04
CA GLU A 101 11.18 14.64 -6.17
C GLU A 101 10.09 13.62 -5.80
N TYR A 102 10.36 12.69 -4.88
CA TYR A 102 9.39 11.66 -4.48
C TYR A 102 8.42 12.11 -3.38
N ARG A 103 8.58 13.32 -2.81
CA ARG A 103 7.70 13.81 -1.73
C ARG A 103 6.22 13.75 -2.10
N ILE A 104 5.84 14.27 -3.27
CA ILE A 104 4.44 14.27 -3.72
C ILE A 104 3.98 12.85 -4.12
N PRO A 105 4.75 12.07 -4.91
CA PRO A 105 4.42 10.67 -5.21
C PRO A 105 4.23 9.80 -3.96
N PHE A 106 5.08 9.93 -2.94
CA PHE A 106 4.94 9.18 -1.69
C PHE A 106 3.69 9.58 -0.91
N LYS A 107 3.31 10.87 -0.94
CA LYS A 107 2.02 11.31 -0.40
C LYS A 107 0.86 10.70 -1.19
N ALA A 108 0.91 10.68 -2.52
CA ALA A 108 -0.14 10.06 -3.34
C ALA A 108 -0.27 8.55 -3.07
N TYR A 109 0.85 7.84 -2.94
CA TYR A 109 0.91 6.44 -2.53
C TYR A 109 0.25 6.23 -1.15
N GLY A 110 0.62 7.03 -0.16
CA GLY A 110 0.04 6.95 1.18
C GLY A 110 -1.44 7.30 1.23
N ILE A 111 -1.87 8.37 0.55
CA ILE A 111 -3.28 8.81 0.49
C ILE A 111 -4.16 7.72 -0.10
N THR A 112 -3.73 7.10 -1.20
CA THR A 112 -4.51 6.06 -1.87
C THR A 112 -4.56 4.77 -1.05
N ILE A 113 -3.51 4.43 -0.30
CA ILE A 113 -3.56 3.34 0.69
C ILE A 113 -4.59 3.66 1.80
N VAL A 114 -4.59 4.87 2.36
CA VAL A 114 -5.56 5.26 3.40
C VAL A 114 -6.99 5.20 2.85
N ALA A 115 -7.23 5.80 1.69
CA ALA A 115 -8.55 5.82 1.06
C ALA A 115 -9.06 4.40 0.76
N THR A 116 -8.20 3.54 0.23
CA THR A 116 -8.53 2.14 -0.05
C THR A 116 -8.77 1.37 1.25
N SER A 117 -7.98 1.60 2.29
CA SER A 117 -8.18 1.00 3.61
C SER A 117 -9.54 1.39 4.20
N LEU A 118 -9.91 2.67 4.17
CA LEU A 118 -11.22 3.13 4.65
C LEU A 118 -12.37 2.51 3.85
N PHE A 119 -12.19 2.37 2.53
CA PHE A 119 -13.15 1.67 1.69
C PHE A 119 -13.29 0.18 2.07
N LEU A 120 -12.19 -0.53 2.32
CA LEU A 120 -12.19 -1.92 2.78
C LEU A 120 -12.82 -2.06 4.19
N LEU A 121 -12.55 -1.12 5.09
CA LEU A 121 -13.10 -1.08 6.44
C LEU A 121 -14.60 -0.74 6.48
N SER A 122 -15.14 -0.11 5.44
CA SER A 122 -16.56 0.23 5.35
C SER A 122 -17.49 -1.00 5.25
N GLY A 123 -16.93 -2.20 5.07
CA GLY A 123 -17.69 -3.44 5.12
C GLY A 123 -18.53 -3.72 3.87
N LYS A 124 -18.41 -2.93 2.80
CA LYS A 124 -19.11 -3.20 1.53
C LYS A 124 -18.76 -4.55 0.87
N PHE A 125 -17.71 -5.23 1.36
CA PHE A 125 -17.30 -6.58 0.92
C PHE A 125 -17.55 -7.66 2.00
N ASP A 126 -18.24 -7.34 3.09
CA ASP A 126 -18.57 -8.30 4.15
C ASP A 126 -19.86 -9.10 3.84
N ASP A 127 -20.63 -8.70 2.82
CA ASP A 127 -21.92 -9.30 2.42
C ASP A 127 -21.84 -10.32 1.25
N TYR A 128 -20.64 -10.70 0.82
CA TYR A 128 -20.38 -11.75 -0.19
C TYR A 128 -19.41 -12.80 0.35
#